data_AF-A0A970QCT2-F1
#
_entry.id   AF-A0A970QCT2-F1
#
_cell.length_a   1.000
_cell.length_b   1.000
_cell.length_c   1.000
_cell.angle_alpha   90.00
_cell.angle_beta   90.00
_cell.angle_gamma   90.00
#
_symmetry.space_group_name_H-M   'P 1'
#
loop_
_entity.id
_entity.type
_entity.pdbx_description
1 polymer ?
#
loop_
_entity_poly.entity_id
_entity_poly.type
_entity_poly.pdbx_seq_one_letter_code
_entity_poly.pdbx_strand_id
1 'polypeptide(L)'
;MCQVCKKYTRAGSEVLGFTLLELLIAIIILAIITSIVYGSFASVTGTMDIARSKAERLRFKQVVWKNLSDNLQGVYIDAAGLQPEYQFLGESGDGPFGPADTLRFATSLPMPGARALPGVTRVVSYALVDQNEAAREVSDLFIPDDDRPDSILLVKEQPLELESGDFMATSDSNAEGKNTQAIPIASMDIRYFDSVRKDWVDDWDSVEERRLPSGIHIKINFPRSEEERQEMSRSGIDLSENPDLEIMMTLPLGLDVEFPFPDFNNLRFTDNDIL
;
A
#
# COMPACT_ATOMS: atom_id res chain seq x y z
N MET A 1 54.22 -0.20 -92.87
CA MET A 1 55.09 -0.53 -91.73
C MET A 1 54.44 0.06 -90.49
N CYS A 2 54.07 -0.76 -89.49
CA CYS A 2 53.30 -0.35 -88.27
C CYS A 2 51.91 0.27 -88.57
N GLN A 3 50.92 0.45 -87.66
CA GLN A 3 50.51 -0.06 -86.34
C GLN A 3 49.06 0.47 -86.08
N VAL A 4 48.14 -0.03 -85.23
CA VAL A 4 48.04 -1.18 -84.29
C VAL A 4 46.64 -1.80 -84.45
N CYS A 5 46.44 -3.12 -84.32
CA CYS A 5 45.11 -3.70 -84.11
C CYS A 5 44.86 -3.94 -82.60
N LYS A 6 44.06 -3.06 -81.98
CA LYS A 6 43.85 -3.04 -80.52
C LYS A 6 42.82 -4.11 -80.12
N LYS A 7 43.27 -5.29 -79.71
CA LYS A 7 42.39 -6.32 -79.12
C LYS A 7 41.84 -5.83 -77.78
N TYR A 8 40.53 -5.59 -77.70
CA TYR A 8 39.82 -5.49 -76.42
C TYR A 8 39.73 -6.89 -75.80
N THR A 9 40.59 -7.16 -74.82
CA THR A 9 40.39 -8.27 -73.89
C THR A 9 39.14 -7.98 -73.06
N ARG A 10 38.06 -8.72 -73.30
CA ARG A 10 36.93 -8.77 -72.36
C ARG A 10 37.45 -9.32 -71.04
N ALA A 11 37.29 -8.55 -69.96
CA ALA A 11 37.42 -9.10 -68.62
C ALA A 11 36.31 -10.15 -68.45
N GLY A 12 36.69 -11.43 -68.38
CA GLY A 12 35.78 -12.47 -67.95
C GLY A 12 35.51 -12.26 -66.46
N SER A 13 34.27 -11.98 -66.09
CA SER A 13 33.82 -12.11 -64.72
C SER A 13 33.84 -13.60 -64.36
N GLU A 14 34.86 -14.04 -63.60
CA GLU A 14 34.80 -15.36 -62.98
C GLU A 14 33.68 -15.35 -61.95
N VAL A 15 32.55 -15.95 -62.32
CA VAL A 15 31.45 -16.21 -61.38
C VAL A 15 31.88 -17.39 -60.52
N LEU A 16 32.67 -17.07 -59.49
CA LEU A 16 33.02 -17.99 -58.41
C LEU A 16 31.72 -18.42 -57.73
N GLY A 17 31.33 -19.68 -57.97
CA GLY A 17 30.18 -20.27 -57.30
C GLY A 17 30.45 -20.35 -55.79
N PHE A 18 29.51 -19.86 -54.99
CA PHE A 18 29.59 -19.89 -53.53
C PHE A 18 29.90 -21.31 -53.06
N THR A 19 30.95 -21.48 -52.24
CA THR A 19 31.26 -22.82 -51.73
C THR A 19 30.24 -23.21 -50.68
N LEU A 20 29.80 -24.48 -50.69
CA LEU A 20 28.82 -24.98 -49.71
C LEU A 20 29.33 -24.81 -48.26
N LEU A 21 30.65 -24.89 -48.08
CA LEU A 21 31.36 -24.62 -46.83
C LEU A 21 31.23 -23.16 -46.35
N GLU A 22 31.31 -22.19 -47.26
CA GLU A 22 31.16 -20.76 -46.93
C GLU A 22 29.73 -20.42 -46.49
N LEU A 23 28.72 -20.97 -47.18
CA LEU A 23 27.32 -20.87 -46.75
C LEU A 23 27.11 -21.48 -45.35
N LEU A 24 27.69 -22.66 -45.11
CA LEU A 24 27.59 -23.35 -43.83
C LEU A 24 28.26 -22.55 -42.69
N ILE A 25 29.44 -21.98 -42.93
CA ILE A 25 30.12 -21.10 -41.98
C ILE A 25 29.30 -19.84 -41.71
N ALA A 26 28.75 -19.20 -42.73
CA ALA A 26 27.91 -18.01 -42.57
C ALA A 26 26.67 -18.28 -41.70
N ILE A 27 26.00 -19.43 -41.90
CA ILE A 27 24.85 -19.85 -41.08
C ILE A 27 25.26 -20.13 -39.63
N ILE A 28 26.40 -20.78 -39.39
CA ILE A 28 26.92 -21.03 -38.03
C ILE A 28 27.24 -19.71 -37.32
N ILE A 29 27.95 -18.79 -37.99
CA ILE A 29 28.29 -17.48 -37.41
C ILE A 29 27.02 -16.68 -37.11
N LEU A 30 26.04 -16.69 -38.03
CA LEU A 30 24.75 -16.04 -37.82
C LEU A 30 24.03 -16.62 -36.58
N ALA A 31 23.93 -17.94 -36.46
CA ALA A 31 23.28 -18.60 -35.33
C ALA A 31 23.96 -18.26 -33.99
N ILE A 32 25.31 -18.23 -33.96
CA ILE A 32 26.08 -17.84 -32.77
C ILE A 32 25.79 -16.37 -32.40
N ILE A 33 25.85 -15.45 -33.37
CA ILE A 33 25.57 -14.03 -33.12
C ILE A 33 24.13 -13.83 -32.62
N THR A 34 23.14 -14.45 -33.26
CA THR A 34 21.73 -14.37 -32.83
C THR A 34 21.55 -14.93 -31.41
N SER A 35 22.20 -16.05 -31.06
CA SER A 35 22.16 -16.63 -29.72
C SER A 35 22.76 -15.69 -28.66
N ILE A 36 23.91 -15.06 -28.93
CA ILE A 36 24.55 -14.10 -28.02
C ILE A 36 23.68 -12.86 -27.82
N VAL A 37 23.11 -12.31 -28.90
CA VAL A 37 22.22 -11.13 -28.83
C VAL A 37 20.95 -11.47 -28.05
N TYR A 38 20.32 -12.62 -28.33
CA TYR A 38 19.11 -13.06 -27.62
C TYR A 38 19.38 -13.30 -26.13
N GLY A 39 20.45 -14.00 -25.77
CA GLY A 39 20.84 -14.23 -24.37
C GLY A 39 21.15 -12.93 -23.63
N SER A 40 21.81 -11.97 -24.29
CA SER A 40 22.06 -10.64 -23.72
C SER A 40 20.76 -9.87 -23.47
N PHE A 41 19.83 -9.88 -24.43
CA PHE A 41 18.54 -9.22 -24.29
C PHE A 41 17.70 -9.84 -23.16
N ALA A 42 17.57 -11.17 -23.13
CA ALA A 42 16.82 -11.89 -22.09
C ALA A 42 17.42 -11.69 -20.69
N SER A 43 18.75 -11.61 -20.58
CA SER A 43 19.43 -11.28 -19.31
C SER A 43 19.13 -9.85 -18.85
N VAL A 44 19.06 -8.89 -19.78
CA VAL A 44 18.73 -7.49 -19.45
C VAL A 44 17.27 -7.36 -19.02
N THR A 45 16.31 -7.98 -19.72
CA THR A 45 14.89 -7.92 -19.34
C THR A 45 14.67 -8.55 -17.96
N GLY A 46 15.16 -9.78 -17.72
CA GLY A 46 15.01 -10.42 -16.42
C GLY A 46 15.64 -9.63 -15.26
N THR A 47 16.78 -8.96 -15.50
CA THR A 47 17.39 -8.07 -14.49
C THR A 47 16.52 -6.82 -14.24
N MET A 48 15.92 -6.27 -15.29
CA MET A 48 15.03 -5.10 -15.21
C MET A 48 13.73 -5.43 -14.45
N ASP A 49 13.15 -6.60 -14.67
CA ASP A 49 11.92 -7.03 -13.99
C ASP A 49 12.16 -7.25 -12.48
N ILE A 50 13.29 -7.88 -12.10
CA ILE A 50 13.72 -8.02 -10.69
C ILE A 50 14.00 -6.65 -10.04
N ALA A 51 14.61 -5.72 -10.77
CA ALA A 51 14.85 -4.37 -10.27
C ALA A 51 13.54 -3.60 -10.07
N ARG A 52 12.58 -3.78 -10.98
CA ARG A 52 11.26 -3.17 -10.93
C ARG A 52 10.43 -3.66 -9.74
N SER A 53 10.32 -4.97 -9.52
CA SER A 53 9.54 -5.52 -8.40
C SER A 53 10.09 -5.07 -7.04
N LYS A 54 11.42 -4.97 -6.90
CA LYS A 54 12.08 -4.41 -5.71
C LYS A 54 11.78 -2.92 -5.52
N ALA A 55 11.78 -2.14 -6.59
CA ALA A 55 11.43 -0.71 -6.54
C ALA A 55 9.94 -0.50 -6.18
N GLU A 56 9.04 -1.33 -6.71
CA GLU A 56 7.61 -1.30 -6.38
C GLU A 56 7.37 -1.65 -4.90
N ARG A 57 8.03 -2.69 -4.36
CA ARG A 57 8.00 -3.00 -2.92
C ARG A 57 8.47 -1.85 -2.04
N LEU A 58 9.58 -1.19 -2.39
CA LEU A 58 10.07 -0.02 -1.65
C LEU A 58 9.09 1.15 -1.72
N ARG A 59 8.47 1.39 -2.88
CA ARG A 59 7.43 2.41 -3.05
C ARG A 59 6.22 2.12 -2.17
N PHE A 60 5.74 0.87 -2.11
CA PHE A 60 4.62 0.52 -1.24
C PHE A 60 4.97 0.73 0.24
N LYS A 61 6.16 0.29 0.71
CA LYS A 61 6.66 0.57 2.07
C LYS A 61 6.64 2.07 2.39
N GLN A 62 7.13 2.91 1.48
CA GLN A 62 7.14 4.38 1.67
C GLN A 62 5.74 5.00 1.68
N VAL A 63 4.82 4.53 0.82
CA VAL A 63 3.44 5.04 0.76
C VAL A 63 2.66 4.68 2.02
N VAL A 64 2.75 3.42 2.47
CA VAL A 64 2.11 2.95 3.72
C VAL A 64 2.68 3.70 4.92
N TRP A 65 4.01 3.72 5.07
CA TRP A 65 4.69 4.42 6.16
C TRP A 65 4.25 5.89 6.25
N LYS A 66 4.26 6.59 5.11
CA LYS A 66 3.88 8.01 5.07
C LYS A 66 2.41 8.22 5.40
N ASN A 67 1.50 7.44 4.80
CA ASN A 67 0.07 7.59 5.04
C ASN A 67 -0.29 7.34 6.52
N LEU A 68 0.19 6.24 7.11
CA LEU A 68 -0.02 5.94 8.53
C LEU A 68 0.65 6.99 9.43
N SER A 69 1.92 7.31 9.20
CA SER A 69 2.65 8.28 10.04
C SER A 69 2.03 9.67 10.02
N ASP A 70 1.66 10.17 8.83
CA ASP A 70 1.00 11.47 8.69
C ASP A 70 -0.35 11.43 9.43
N ASN A 71 -1.23 10.46 9.12
CA ASN A 71 -2.58 10.38 9.68
C ASN A 71 -2.58 10.17 11.20
N LEU A 72 -1.71 9.30 11.74
CA LEU A 72 -1.63 8.99 13.17
C LEU A 72 -1.04 10.13 14.01
N GLN A 73 -0.13 10.93 13.45
CA GLN A 73 0.36 12.15 14.13
C GLN A 73 -0.74 13.21 14.30
N GLY A 74 -1.77 13.17 13.44
CA GLY A 74 -2.92 14.05 13.50
C GLY A 74 -4.13 13.47 14.25
N VAL A 75 -4.01 12.36 14.97
CA VAL A 75 -5.13 11.76 15.73
C VAL A 75 -5.69 12.77 16.73
N TYR A 76 -7.01 12.86 16.78
CA TYR A 76 -7.75 13.75 17.67
C TYR A 76 -8.90 12.98 18.32
N ILE A 77 -9.09 13.17 19.63
CA ILE A 77 -10.26 12.72 20.38
C ILE A 77 -10.92 13.92 21.07
N ASP A 78 -12.19 13.76 21.42
CA ASP A 78 -12.86 14.65 22.36
C ASP A 78 -12.17 14.64 23.74
N ALA A 79 -12.11 15.79 24.41
CA ALA A 79 -11.38 15.96 25.67
C ALA A 79 -11.94 15.10 26.82
N ALA A 80 -13.24 14.83 26.79
CA ALA A 80 -13.91 13.93 27.74
C ALA A 80 -13.89 12.45 27.30
N GLY A 81 -13.55 12.17 26.03
CA GLY A 81 -13.57 10.82 25.46
C GLY A 81 -14.97 10.21 25.34
N LEU A 82 -16.04 11.01 25.28
CA LEU A 82 -17.42 10.53 25.34
C LEU A 82 -18.14 10.50 23.97
N GLN A 83 -17.68 11.27 22.99
CA GLN A 83 -18.36 11.41 21.69
C GLN A 83 -17.96 10.25 20.74
N PRO A 84 -18.90 9.38 20.32
CA PRO A 84 -18.59 8.22 19.48
C PRO A 84 -18.14 8.61 18.06
N GLU A 85 -18.43 9.83 17.61
CA GLU A 85 -17.96 10.32 16.31
C GLU A 85 -16.42 10.50 16.29
N TYR A 86 -15.84 10.86 17.44
CA TYR A 86 -14.39 11.04 17.65
C TYR A 86 -13.66 9.80 18.19
N GLN A 87 -14.36 8.66 18.29
CA GLN A 87 -13.81 7.41 18.79
C GLN A 87 -12.56 6.97 18.01
N PHE A 88 -11.50 6.64 18.75
CA PHE A 88 -10.39 5.83 18.27
C PHE A 88 -10.71 4.37 18.60
N LEU A 89 -10.92 3.57 17.56
CA LEU A 89 -11.33 2.17 17.64
C LEU A 89 -10.31 1.32 16.88
N GLY A 90 -9.73 0.36 17.59
CA GLY A 90 -8.87 -0.70 17.06
C GLY A 90 -9.49 -2.05 17.37
N GLU A 91 -9.75 -2.84 16.33
CA GLU A 91 -10.32 -4.19 16.47
C GLU A 91 -9.38 -5.19 15.79
N SER A 92 -8.96 -6.20 16.55
CA SER A 92 -8.20 -7.33 16.04
C SER A 92 -9.05 -8.18 15.07
N GLY A 93 -8.45 -8.60 13.97
CA GLY A 93 -9.11 -9.36 12.92
C GLY A 93 -8.21 -10.48 12.41
N ASP A 94 -8.81 -11.57 11.93
CA ASP A 94 -8.07 -12.64 11.26
C ASP A 94 -8.48 -12.73 9.79
N GLY A 95 -7.49 -12.81 8.91
CA GLY A 95 -7.66 -12.79 7.47
C GLY A 95 -7.01 -14.00 6.78
N PRO A 96 -7.23 -14.17 5.47
CA PRO A 96 -6.76 -15.35 4.74
C PRO A 96 -5.23 -15.52 4.70
N PHE A 97 -4.46 -14.47 5.04
CA PHE A 97 -2.99 -14.47 5.01
C PHE A 97 -2.35 -14.04 6.35
N GLY A 98 -3.11 -14.10 7.44
CA GLY A 98 -2.72 -13.66 8.79
C GLY A 98 -3.60 -12.52 9.31
N PRO A 99 -3.17 -11.82 10.38
CA PRO A 99 -3.95 -10.75 11.00
C PRO A 99 -4.43 -9.69 10.00
N ALA A 100 -5.64 -9.22 10.21
CA ALA A 100 -6.40 -8.38 9.30
C ALA A 100 -7.14 -7.28 10.08
N ASP A 101 -6.42 -6.67 11.01
CA ASP A 101 -6.97 -5.73 11.99
C ASP A 101 -7.60 -4.51 11.33
N THR A 102 -8.54 -3.88 12.03
CA THR A 102 -9.17 -2.64 11.58
C THR A 102 -8.88 -1.50 12.54
N LEU A 103 -8.75 -0.30 11.98
CA LEU A 103 -8.41 0.90 12.74
C LEU A 103 -9.21 2.09 12.23
N ARG A 104 -10.03 2.69 13.09
CA ARG A 104 -10.82 3.90 12.83
C ARG A 104 -10.44 4.99 13.82
N PHE A 105 -10.22 6.21 13.34
CA PHE A 105 -10.02 7.38 14.20
C PHE A 105 -10.38 8.69 13.50
N ALA A 106 -10.67 9.73 14.30
CA ALA A 106 -10.76 11.10 13.82
C ALA A 106 -9.36 11.76 13.76
N THR A 107 -9.11 12.57 12.73
CA THR A 107 -7.89 13.37 12.60
C THR A 107 -8.19 14.83 12.29
N SER A 108 -7.45 15.72 12.95
CA SER A 108 -7.50 17.17 12.72
C SER A 108 -6.76 17.62 11.45
N LEU A 109 -6.20 16.68 10.69
CA LEU A 109 -5.54 16.98 9.41
C LEU A 109 -6.56 17.34 8.34
N PRO A 110 -6.29 18.36 7.51
CA PRO A 110 -7.20 18.75 6.44
C PRO A 110 -7.42 17.58 5.48
N MET A 111 -8.63 17.49 4.96
CA MET A 111 -8.95 16.57 3.87
C MET A 111 -8.08 16.86 2.64
N PRO A 112 -7.51 15.83 1.99
CA PRO A 112 -6.80 16.03 0.72
C PRO A 112 -7.78 16.36 -0.42
N GLY A 113 -7.32 17.19 -1.36
CA GLY A 113 -8.04 17.49 -2.60
C GLY A 113 -8.61 18.92 -2.68
N ALA A 114 -8.89 19.36 -3.91
CA ALA A 114 -9.27 20.74 -4.22
C ALA A 114 -10.69 21.15 -3.74
N ARG A 115 -11.49 20.22 -3.21
CA ARG A 115 -12.84 20.45 -2.65
C ARG A 115 -12.90 20.31 -1.12
N ALA A 116 -11.76 20.11 -0.46
CA ALA A 116 -11.69 20.04 0.99
C ALA A 116 -12.15 21.36 1.64
N LEU A 117 -13.20 21.30 2.46
CA LEU A 117 -13.63 22.43 3.27
C LEU A 117 -12.63 22.65 4.43
N PRO A 118 -12.07 23.87 4.59
CA PRO A 118 -11.13 24.14 5.67
C PRO A 118 -11.83 24.06 7.03
N GLY A 119 -11.15 23.48 8.03
CA GLY A 119 -11.68 23.35 9.39
C GLY A 119 -12.57 22.12 9.63
N VAL A 120 -12.86 21.32 8.61
CA VAL A 120 -13.56 20.03 8.78
C VAL A 120 -12.56 18.96 9.18
N THR A 121 -12.72 18.43 10.39
CA THR A 121 -12.08 17.19 10.88
C THR A 121 -12.53 16.03 9.99
N ARG A 122 -11.67 15.03 9.76
CA ARG A 122 -12.01 13.84 8.95
C ARG A 122 -11.87 12.56 9.77
N VAL A 123 -12.66 11.56 9.44
CA VAL A 123 -12.50 10.19 9.94
C VAL A 123 -11.66 9.42 8.92
N VAL A 124 -10.66 8.70 9.41
CA VAL A 124 -9.89 7.73 8.63
C VAL A 124 -10.25 6.34 9.14
N SER A 125 -10.56 5.43 8.22
CA SER A 125 -10.70 4.00 8.52
C SER A 125 -9.79 3.17 7.63
N TYR A 126 -9.04 2.28 8.28
CA TYR A 126 -8.19 1.25 7.70
C TYR A 126 -8.88 -0.10 7.89
N ALA A 127 -9.08 -0.84 6.81
CA ALA A 127 -9.57 -2.21 6.86
C ALA A 127 -8.90 -3.04 5.75
N LEU A 128 -8.56 -4.29 6.05
CA LEU A 128 -8.09 -5.23 5.03
C LEU A 128 -9.31 -5.87 4.33
N VAL A 129 -9.32 -5.86 3.00
CA VAL A 129 -10.46 -6.31 2.18
C VAL A 129 -9.94 -7.10 0.98
N ASP A 130 -10.71 -8.06 0.48
CA ASP A 130 -10.45 -8.74 -0.80
C ASP A 130 -10.70 -7.78 -1.97
N GLN A 131 -9.87 -7.83 -3.03
CA GLN A 131 -10.04 -6.99 -4.23
C GLN A 131 -11.44 -7.11 -4.85
N ASN A 132 -12.11 -8.26 -4.73
CA ASN A 132 -13.47 -8.47 -5.25
C ASN A 132 -14.56 -7.73 -4.46
N GLU A 133 -14.31 -7.44 -3.18
CA GLU A 133 -15.20 -6.66 -2.30
C GLU A 133 -14.82 -5.16 -2.29
N ALA A 134 -13.64 -4.81 -2.82
CA ALA A 134 -13.22 -3.44 -3.04
C ALA A 134 -14.21 -2.64 -3.90
N ALA A 135 -14.29 -1.33 -3.67
CA ALA A 135 -15.04 -0.44 -4.55
C ALA A 135 -14.50 -0.53 -5.98
N ARG A 136 -15.40 -0.65 -6.98
CA ARG A 136 -15.04 -0.83 -8.40
C ARG A 136 -14.04 0.22 -8.92
N GLU A 137 -14.22 1.47 -8.51
CA GLU A 137 -13.34 2.61 -8.82
C GLU A 137 -11.88 2.39 -8.39
N VAL A 138 -11.66 1.54 -7.39
CA VAL A 138 -10.36 1.22 -6.81
C VAL A 138 -9.82 -0.10 -7.37
N SER A 139 -10.70 -1.09 -7.61
CA SER A 139 -10.34 -2.35 -8.28
C SER A 139 -9.74 -2.14 -9.67
N ASP A 140 -10.26 -1.17 -10.44
CA ASP A 140 -9.77 -0.87 -11.80
C ASP A 140 -8.33 -0.30 -11.84
N LEU A 141 -7.76 0.09 -10.70
CA LEU A 141 -6.38 0.60 -10.60
C LEU A 141 -5.34 -0.51 -10.41
N PHE A 142 -5.77 -1.74 -10.14
CA PHE A 142 -4.88 -2.89 -9.94
C PHE A 142 -4.95 -3.81 -11.15
N ILE A 143 -3.79 -4.08 -11.73
CA ILE A 143 -3.63 -5.20 -12.66
C ILE A 143 -3.49 -6.44 -11.77
N PRO A 144 -4.41 -7.41 -11.83
CA PRO A 144 -4.30 -8.63 -11.04
C PRO A 144 -3.02 -9.37 -11.44
N ASP A 145 -2.25 -9.77 -10.43
CA ASP A 145 -1.03 -10.57 -10.56
C ASP A 145 -1.39 -11.98 -10.08
N ASP A 146 -1.69 -12.88 -11.03
CA ASP A 146 -2.31 -14.21 -10.81
C ASP A 146 -1.53 -15.09 -9.81
N ASP A 147 -0.25 -14.79 -9.59
CA ASP A 147 0.63 -15.45 -8.61
C ASP A 147 0.56 -14.87 -7.18
N ARG A 148 -0.14 -13.75 -6.95
CA ARG A 148 -0.16 -13.02 -5.67
C ARG A 148 -1.57 -12.93 -5.06
N PRO A 149 -1.67 -12.81 -3.72
CA PRO A 149 -2.96 -12.71 -3.06
C PRO A 149 -3.60 -11.33 -3.28
N ASP A 150 -4.88 -11.34 -3.66
CA ASP A 150 -5.74 -10.17 -3.93
C ASP A 150 -6.21 -9.44 -2.66
N SER A 151 -5.36 -9.35 -1.64
CA SER A 151 -5.67 -8.63 -0.39
C SER A 151 -5.17 -7.17 -0.48
N ILE A 152 -6.07 -6.24 -0.15
CA ILE A 152 -5.79 -4.81 -0.18
C ILE A 152 -6.14 -4.15 1.16
N LEU A 153 -5.27 -3.25 1.63
CA LEU A 153 -5.62 -2.30 2.68
C LEU A 153 -6.42 -1.17 2.05
N LEU A 154 -7.69 -1.06 2.46
CA LEU A 154 -8.60 -0.02 2.04
C LEU A 154 -8.58 1.12 3.06
N VAL A 155 -8.01 2.25 2.64
CA VAL A 155 -7.96 3.50 3.42
C VAL A 155 -9.10 4.38 2.94
N LYS A 156 -10.12 4.59 3.78
CA LYS A 156 -11.22 5.53 3.51
C LYS A 156 -11.03 6.76 4.37
N GLU A 157 -11.13 7.94 3.77
CA GLU A 157 -11.07 9.23 4.43
C GLU A 157 -12.34 10.01 4.05
N GLN A 158 -13.13 10.39 5.06
CA GLN A 158 -14.40 11.09 4.87
C GLN A 158 -14.54 12.23 5.89
N PRO A 159 -15.31 13.30 5.59
CA PRO A 159 -15.57 14.35 6.58
C PRO A 159 -16.21 13.74 7.84
N LEU A 160 -15.89 14.31 9.00
CA LEU A 160 -16.57 13.96 10.25
C LEU A 160 -17.98 14.53 10.22
N GLU A 161 -18.98 13.66 10.17
CA GLU A 161 -20.38 14.01 10.34
C GLU A 161 -20.71 13.92 11.84
N LEU A 162 -21.20 15.03 12.43
CA LEU A 162 -21.63 15.10 13.83
C LEU A 162 -23.12 14.79 13.92
N GLU A 163 -23.53 13.90 14.82
CA GLU A 163 -24.94 13.45 14.91
C GLU A 163 -25.91 14.60 15.23
N SER A 164 -25.45 15.62 15.96
CA SER A 164 -26.24 16.80 16.35
C SER A 164 -26.24 17.94 15.33
N GLY A 165 -25.75 17.73 14.11
CA GLY A 165 -25.41 18.78 13.14
C GLY A 165 -26.50 19.13 12.13
N ASP A 166 -27.59 19.80 12.54
CA ASP A 166 -28.61 20.37 11.61
C ASP A 166 -28.11 21.63 10.84
N PHE A 167 -26.80 21.70 10.58
CA PHE A 167 -26.14 22.85 9.97
C PHE A 167 -26.15 22.74 8.43
N MET A 168 -27.29 23.07 7.83
CA MET A 168 -27.47 23.21 6.37
C MET A 168 -26.78 22.12 5.52
N ALA A 169 -27.14 20.86 5.75
CA ALA A 169 -26.88 19.79 4.79
C ALA A 169 -27.70 20.05 3.50
N THR A 170 -27.17 20.86 2.58
CA THR A 170 -27.70 20.94 1.21
C THR A 170 -27.55 19.58 0.56
N SER A 171 -28.67 19.03 0.11
CA SER A 171 -28.93 17.60 -0.07
C SER A 171 -28.28 16.95 -1.30
N ASP A 172 -26.97 17.11 -1.48
CA ASP A 172 -26.18 16.50 -2.57
C ASP A 172 -24.81 15.94 -2.12
N SER A 173 -24.47 15.98 -0.82
CA SER A 173 -23.11 15.72 -0.30
C SER A 173 -22.71 14.24 -0.13
N ASN A 174 -23.55 13.26 -0.47
CA ASN A 174 -23.29 11.84 -0.15
C ASN A 174 -22.04 11.21 -0.80
N ALA A 175 -21.46 11.86 -1.81
CA ALA A 175 -20.23 11.45 -2.50
C ALA A 175 -19.11 12.52 -2.52
N GLU A 176 -19.40 13.77 -2.12
CA GLU A 176 -18.42 14.85 -2.23
C GLU A 176 -17.50 14.90 -1.01
N GLY A 177 -16.26 14.41 -1.18
CA GLY A 177 -15.24 14.39 -0.12
C GLY A 177 -14.93 13.00 0.44
N LYS A 178 -15.39 11.90 -0.17
CA LYS A 178 -14.90 10.55 0.18
C LYS A 178 -13.64 10.26 -0.63
N ASN A 179 -12.47 10.36 0.00
CA ASN A 179 -11.20 9.93 -0.60
C ASN A 179 -10.96 8.46 -0.22
N THR A 180 -10.84 7.57 -1.21
CA THR A 180 -10.54 6.16 -0.99
C THR A 180 -9.25 5.79 -1.69
N GLN A 181 -8.30 5.25 -0.95
CA GLN A 181 -7.04 4.72 -1.46
C GLN A 181 -6.96 3.23 -1.10
N ALA A 182 -6.53 2.40 -2.06
CA ALA A 182 -6.09 1.04 -1.74
C ALA A 182 -4.57 0.91 -1.84
N ILE A 183 -4.02 0.03 -1.02
CA ILE A 183 -2.60 -0.33 -1.02
C ILE A 183 -2.51 -1.85 -0.89
N PRO A 184 -1.73 -2.55 -1.74
CA PRO A 184 -1.69 -4.02 -1.72
C PRO A 184 -0.94 -4.50 -0.48
N ILE A 185 -1.61 -5.23 0.42
CA ILE A 185 -1.12 -5.66 1.73
C ILE A 185 -1.65 -7.06 2.02
N ALA A 186 -0.80 -7.96 2.53
CA ALA A 186 -1.16 -9.34 2.88
C ALA A 186 -1.77 -9.47 4.28
N SER A 187 -1.15 -8.81 5.26
CA SER A 187 -1.59 -8.84 6.66
C SER A 187 -1.27 -7.52 7.35
N MET A 188 -2.05 -7.18 8.37
CA MET A 188 -1.87 -6.02 9.25
C MET A 188 -2.20 -6.43 10.70
N ASP A 189 -1.19 -6.37 11.57
CA ASP A 189 -1.23 -6.64 13.02
C ASP A 189 -1.01 -5.29 13.74
N ILE A 190 -1.93 -4.88 14.61
CA ILE A 190 -1.90 -3.62 15.33
C ILE A 190 -2.09 -3.89 16.82
N ARG A 191 -1.15 -3.39 17.63
CA ARG A 191 -1.24 -3.43 19.08
C ARG A 191 -1.13 -2.05 19.68
N TYR A 192 -1.79 -1.87 20.81
CA TYR A 192 -1.98 -0.60 21.51
C TYR A 192 -1.34 -0.67 22.90
N PHE A 193 -0.62 0.37 23.31
CA PHE A 193 0.05 0.39 24.61
C PHE A 193 -0.81 1.12 25.66
N ASP A 194 -1.22 0.40 26.69
CA ASP A 194 -1.89 0.98 27.86
C ASP A 194 -0.85 1.49 28.87
N SER A 195 -0.79 2.80 29.12
CA SER A 195 0.07 3.36 30.18
C SER A 195 -0.34 2.92 31.58
N VAL A 196 -1.62 2.59 31.81
CA VAL A 196 -2.14 2.20 33.12
C VAL A 196 -1.73 0.76 33.46
N ARG A 197 -2.03 -0.20 32.59
CA ARG A 197 -1.61 -1.62 32.73
C ARG A 197 -0.12 -1.83 32.45
N LYS A 198 0.52 -0.93 31.68
CA LYS A 198 1.91 -1.01 31.18
C LYS A 198 2.16 -2.24 30.32
N ASP A 199 1.16 -2.60 29.52
CA ASP A 199 1.16 -3.76 28.65
C ASP A 199 0.63 -3.40 27.26
N TRP A 200 0.90 -4.27 26.29
CA TRP A 200 0.34 -4.18 24.94
C TRP A 200 -0.94 -5.01 24.87
N VAL A 201 -1.99 -4.41 24.30
CA VAL A 201 -3.29 -5.04 24.05
C VAL A 201 -3.59 -5.02 22.56
N ASP A 202 -4.34 -6.02 22.09
CA ASP A 202 -4.61 -6.22 20.66
C ASP A 202 -5.85 -5.42 20.19
N ASP A 203 -6.78 -5.10 21.09
CA ASP A 203 -7.95 -4.25 20.84
C ASP A 203 -7.88 -2.93 21.62
N TRP A 204 -8.51 -1.87 21.12
CA TRP A 204 -8.65 -0.60 21.84
C TRP A 204 -9.94 0.16 21.51
N ASP A 205 -10.74 0.49 22.53
CA ASP A 205 -11.83 1.47 22.43
C ASP A 205 -11.55 2.68 23.33
N SER A 206 -11.35 3.85 22.72
CA SER A 206 -11.11 5.09 23.47
C SER A 206 -12.32 5.62 24.23
N VAL A 207 -13.54 5.19 23.91
CA VAL A 207 -14.78 5.59 24.61
C VAL A 207 -14.99 4.75 25.86
N GLU A 208 -14.70 3.44 25.81
CA GLU A 208 -14.72 2.57 26.99
C GLU A 208 -13.58 2.95 27.97
N GLU A 209 -12.34 3.02 27.47
CA GLU A 209 -11.16 3.37 28.28
C GLU A 209 -11.07 4.88 28.61
N ARG A 210 -11.94 5.71 27.98
CA ARG A 210 -11.99 7.20 28.08
C ARG A 210 -10.65 7.90 27.85
N ARG A 211 -9.76 7.29 27.07
CA ARG A 211 -8.42 7.80 26.73
C ARG A 211 -7.91 7.20 25.43
N LEU A 212 -6.95 7.86 24.80
CA LEU A 212 -6.15 7.27 23.72
C LEU A 212 -5.11 6.29 24.29
N PRO A 213 -4.68 5.28 23.52
CA PRO A 213 -3.52 4.49 23.90
C PRO A 213 -2.27 5.39 23.83
N SER A 214 -1.29 5.16 24.70
CA SER A 214 -0.09 6.00 24.77
C SER A 214 0.88 5.74 23.62
N GLY A 215 0.76 4.59 22.96
CA GLY A 215 1.49 4.23 21.76
C GLY A 215 0.77 3.16 20.95
N ILE A 216 1.17 3.04 19.69
CA ILE A 216 0.65 2.08 18.73
C ILE A 216 1.84 1.39 18.03
N HIS A 217 1.70 0.09 17.82
CA HIS A 217 2.67 -0.76 17.16
C HIS A 217 1.97 -1.49 16.01
N ILE A 218 2.33 -1.17 14.78
CA ILE A 218 1.75 -1.70 13.55
C ILE A 218 2.80 -2.55 12.84
N LYS A 219 2.46 -3.79 12.51
CA LYS A 219 3.21 -4.67 11.64
C LYS A 219 2.43 -4.93 10.36
N ILE A 220 3.09 -4.81 9.22
CA ILE A 220 2.50 -4.95 7.90
C ILE A 220 3.35 -5.87 7.03
N ASN A 221 2.69 -6.82 6.35
CA ASN A 221 3.30 -7.71 5.36
C ASN A 221 2.74 -7.41 3.97
N PHE A 222 3.58 -7.40 2.93
CA PHE A 222 3.12 -7.17 1.55
C PHE A 222 2.77 -8.49 0.87
N PRO A 223 1.90 -8.49 -0.17
CA PRO A 223 1.62 -9.68 -0.95
C PRO A 223 2.90 -10.21 -1.61
N ARG A 224 3.07 -11.53 -1.46
CA ARG A 224 4.17 -12.32 -2.03
C ARG A 224 3.59 -13.53 -2.74
N SER A 225 4.29 -13.99 -3.78
CA SER A 225 3.87 -15.17 -4.51
C SER A 225 4.04 -16.43 -3.68
N GLU A 226 3.34 -17.50 -4.07
CA GLU A 226 3.41 -18.78 -3.37
C GLU A 226 4.83 -19.37 -3.40
N GLU A 227 5.59 -19.17 -4.48
CA GLU A 227 7.01 -19.55 -4.56
C GLU A 227 7.87 -18.83 -3.50
N GLU A 228 7.68 -17.52 -3.34
CA GLU A 228 8.41 -16.71 -2.35
C GLU A 228 8.07 -17.12 -0.90
N ARG A 229 6.79 -17.46 -0.63
CA ARG A 229 6.38 -17.97 0.69
C ARG A 229 7.05 -19.30 1.00
N GLN A 230 7.12 -20.21 0.02
CA GLN A 230 7.80 -21.50 0.19
C GLN A 230 9.31 -21.34 0.37
N GLU A 231 9.94 -20.37 -0.29
CA GLU A 231 11.37 -20.05 -0.07
C GLU A 231 11.64 -19.50 1.33
N MET A 232 10.77 -18.60 1.85
CA MET A 232 10.86 -18.12 3.24
C MET A 232 10.62 -19.24 4.26
N SER A 233 9.61 -20.09 4.03
CA SER A 233 9.34 -21.24 4.90
C SER A 233 10.53 -22.21 4.94
N ARG A 234 11.19 -22.45 3.80
CA ARG A 234 12.43 -23.27 3.73
C ARG A 234 13.64 -22.61 4.39
N SER A 235 13.70 -21.28 4.43
CA SER A 235 14.76 -20.53 5.11
C SER A 235 14.45 -20.23 6.58
N GLY A 236 13.27 -20.61 7.08
CA GLY A 236 12.86 -20.46 8.47
C GLY A 236 12.51 -19.03 8.87
N ILE A 237 12.15 -18.18 7.92
CA ILE A 237 11.75 -16.79 8.18
C ILE A 237 10.26 -16.76 8.55
N ASP A 238 9.96 -16.42 9.81
CA ASP A 238 8.60 -16.10 10.25
C ASP A 238 8.31 -14.60 10.06
N LEU A 239 7.15 -14.30 9.48
CA LEU A 239 6.62 -12.96 9.22
C LEU A 239 5.93 -12.34 10.44
N SER A 240 5.64 -13.14 11.48
CA SER A 240 5.18 -12.64 12.78
C SER A 240 6.30 -11.91 13.56
N GLU A 241 7.53 -12.43 13.42
CA GLU A 241 8.77 -11.91 14.01
C GLU A 241 9.49 -10.92 13.09
N ASN A 242 9.45 -11.14 11.77
CA ASN A 242 10.15 -10.32 10.76
C ASN A 242 9.15 -9.73 9.75
N PRO A 243 8.31 -8.76 10.16
CA PRO A 243 7.36 -8.12 9.26
C PRO A 243 8.09 -7.31 8.17
N ASP A 244 7.44 -7.11 7.02
CA ASP A 244 8.02 -6.27 5.96
C ASP A 244 8.13 -4.79 6.35
N LEU A 245 7.19 -4.30 7.16
CA LEU A 245 7.15 -2.94 7.65
C LEU A 245 6.67 -2.96 9.10
N GLU A 246 7.46 -2.36 9.99
CA GLU A 246 7.16 -2.19 11.40
C GLU A 246 7.11 -0.70 11.71
N ILE A 247 6.04 -0.25 12.37
CA ILE A 247 5.83 1.14 12.79
C ILE A 247 5.54 1.13 14.27
N MET A 248 6.38 1.77 15.07
CA MET A 248 6.10 2.02 16.48
C MET A 248 6.11 3.52 16.71
N MET A 249 5.00 4.06 17.21
CA MET A 249 4.86 5.50 17.46
C MET A 249 4.06 5.78 18.73
N THR A 250 4.45 6.83 19.44
CA THR A 250 3.73 7.34 20.62
C THR A 250 2.60 8.27 20.17
N LEU A 251 1.44 8.19 20.81
CA LEU A 251 0.34 9.15 20.63
C LEU A 251 0.38 10.15 21.80
N PRO A 252 0.80 11.41 21.59
CA PRO A 252 1.05 12.34 22.71
C PRO A 252 -0.19 12.63 23.56
N LEU A 253 -1.37 12.59 22.97
CA LEU A 253 -2.65 12.81 23.64
C LEU A 253 -3.07 11.66 24.58
N GLY A 254 -2.48 10.47 24.44
CA GLY A 254 -2.73 9.33 25.32
C GLY A 254 -1.62 9.08 26.35
N LEU A 255 -0.56 9.90 26.38
CA LEU A 255 0.64 9.65 27.18
C LEU A 255 0.42 10.02 28.65
N ASP A 256 0.52 9.02 29.54
CA ASP A 256 0.30 9.11 31.00
C ASP A 256 -1.06 9.75 31.39
N VAL A 257 -2.10 9.56 30.57
CA VAL A 257 -3.47 10.02 30.85
C VAL A 257 -4.23 8.96 31.66
N GLU A 258 -4.28 9.13 32.98
CA GLU A 258 -5.05 8.23 33.87
C GLU A 258 -6.57 8.52 33.86
N PHE A 259 -6.96 9.77 33.62
CA PHE A 259 -8.37 10.22 33.63
C PHE A 259 -8.62 11.22 32.50
N PRO A 260 -9.79 11.17 31.81
CA PRO A 260 -10.18 12.18 30.84
C PRO A 260 -10.31 13.54 31.50
N PHE A 261 -10.10 14.61 30.72
CA PHE A 261 -10.39 15.95 31.21
C PHE A 261 -11.91 16.14 31.27
N PRO A 262 -12.50 16.56 32.41
CA PRO A 262 -13.94 16.75 32.52
C PRO A 262 -14.36 18.05 31.80
N ASP A 263 -14.54 17.97 30.48
CA ASP A 263 -15.02 19.10 29.68
C ASP A 263 -16.54 19.27 29.77
N PHE A 264 -16.97 19.93 30.84
CA PHE A 264 -18.39 20.26 31.08
C PHE A 264 -19.03 21.12 29.98
N ASN A 265 -18.27 21.75 29.07
CA ASN A 265 -18.83 22.55 27.99
C ASN A 265 -19.21 21.72 26.76
N ASN A 266 -18.57 20.55 26.57
CA ASN A 266 -18.78 19.64 25.44
C ASN A 266 -19.54 18.35 25.83
N LEU A 267 -20.01 18.26 27.08
CA LEU A 267 -20.97 17.22 27.50
C LEU A 267 -22.29 17.37 26.74
N ARG A 268 -22.48 16.55 25.70
CA ARG A 268 -23.80 16.29 25.13
C ARG A 268 -24.49 15.26 26.02
N PHE A 269 -25.59 15.66 26.67
CA PHE A 269 -26.49 14.70 27.29
C PHE A 269 -27.13 13.88 26.18
N THR A 270 -26.90 12.57 26.17
CA THR A 270 -27.70 11.66 25.34
C THR A 270 -29.06 11.49 26.01
N ASP A 271 -30.14 11.33 25.23
CA ASP A 271 -31.51 11.23 25.78
C ASP A 271 -31.70 10.04 26.75
N ASN A 272 -30.74 9.09 26.80
CA ASN A 272 -30.73 7.97 27.73
C ASN A 272 -30.31 8.33 29.17
N ASP A 273 -29.69 9.50 29.40
CA ASP A 273 -29.17 9.91 30.71
C ASP A 273 -30.17 10.77 31.54
N ILE A 274 -31.43 10.90 31.08
CA ILE A 274 -32.48 11.70 31.75
C ILE A 274 -33.56 10.79 32.38
N LEU A 275 -33.24 10.19 33.53
CA LEU A 275 -34.20 9.55 34.46
C LEU A 275 -33.87 9.84 35.94
#